data_AF-A0A9X2XWX8-F1
#
_entry.id   AF-A0A9X2XWX8-F1
#
_cell.length_a   1.000
_cell.length_b   1.000
_cell.length_c   1.000
_cell.angle_alpha   90.00
_cell.angle_beta   90.00
_cell.angle_gamma   90.00
#
_symmetry.space_group_name_H-M   'P 1'
#
loop_
_entity.id
_entity.type
_entity.pdbx_description
1 polymer ?
#
loop_
_entity_poly.entity_id
_entity_poly.type
_entity_poly.pdbx_seq_one_letter_code
_entity_poly.pdbx_strand_id
1 'polypeptide(L)'
;MTIAYVITYKTVVEQSLLDHIEIENDDTVIEKIQNGNLALFEVMIRKYNPVLYKIARSYGFSHQDSEDLMQDTHVAAYTKLSKFEHRASFKTWASRIMINKYL
;
A
#
# COMPACT_ATOMS: atom_id res chain seq x y z
N MET A 1 -25.56 16.21 1.24
CA MET A 1 -25.90 15.19 0.22
C MET A 1 -25.06 15.30 -1.06
N THR A 2 -24.50 16.47 -1.41
CA THR A 2 -23.64 16.65 -2.61
C THR A 2 -22.19 16.21 -2.42
N ILE A 3 -21.62 16.37 -1.22
CA ILE A 3 -20.19 16.10 -0.95
C ILE A 3 -19.86 14.60 -0.99
N ALA A 4 -20.76 13.75 -0.45
CA ALA A 4 -20.60 12.30 -0.49
C ALA A 4 -20.60 11.75 -1.93
N TYR A 5 -21.42 12.30 -2.84
CA TYR A 5 -21.44 11.86 -4.23
C TYR A 5 -20.15 12.24 -4.97
N VAL A 6 -19.61 13.44 -4.72
CA VAL A 6 -18.35 13.90 -5.32
C VAL A 6 -17.15 13.12 -4.77
N ILE A 7 -17.11 12.82 -3.48
CA ILE A 7 -16.05 11.99 -2.87
C ILE A 7 -16.15 10.57 -3.42
N THR A 8 -17.33 9.94 -3.40
CA THR A 8 -17.51 8.58 -3.93
C THR A 8 -17.18 8.51 -5.41
N TYR A 9 -17.58 9.48 -6.24
CA TYR A 9 -17.26 9.51 -7.66
C TYR A 9 -15.76 9.74 -7.90
N LYS A 10 -15.12 10.65 -7.16
CA LYS A 10 -13.67 10.89 -7.25
C LYS A 10 -12.87 9.67 -6.83
N THR A 11 -13.28 8.99 -5.76
CA THR A 11 -12.67 7.73 -5.32
C THR A 11 -12.87 6.64 -6.38
N VAL A 12 -14.09 6.44 -6.91
CA VAL A 12 -14.36 5.43 -7.95
C VAL A 12 -13.60 5.72 -9.25
N VAL A 13 -13.46 6.98 -9.66
CA VAL A 13 -12.70 7.35 -10.86
C VAL A 13 -11.19 7.25 -10.64
N GLU A 14 -10.66 7.63 -9.47
CA GLU A 14 -9.26 7.37 -9.11
C GLU A 14 -8.98 5.85 -9.02
N GLN A 15 -9.93 5.06 -8.53
CA GLN A 15 -9.86 3.60 -8.45
C GLN A 15 -9.96 2.93 -9.83
N SER A 16 -10.79 3.48 -10.73
CA SER A 16 -10.89 3.06 -12.14
C SER A 16 -9.64 3.41 -12.95
N LEU A 17 -9.03 4.58 -12.71
CA LEU A 17 -7.75 4.97 -13.31
C LEU A 17 -6.59 4.11 -12.77
N LEU A 18 -6.69 3.62 -11.52
CA LEU A 18 -5.76 2.66 -10.93
C LEU A 18 -6.00 1.22 -11.44
N ASP A 19 -7.23 0.82 -11.74
CA ASP A 19 -7.58 -0.50 -12.32
C ASP A 19 -7.12 -0.67 -13.77
N HIS A 20 -6.96 0.44 -14.53
CA HIS A 20 -6.46 0.40 -15.91
C HIS A 20 -4.93 0.38 -16.02
N ILE A 21 -4.21 0.56 -14.92
CA ILE A 21 -2.82 0.11 -14.85
C ILE A 21 -2.92 -1.37 -14.56
N GLU A 22 -3.11 -2.16 -15.63
CA GLU A 22 -2.75 -3.57 -15.64
C GLU A 22 -1.31 -3.61 -15.12
N ILE A 23 -1.15 -3.88 -13.83
CA ILE A 23 0.14 -3.91 -13.18
C ILE A 23 0.84 -5.09 -13.83
N GLU A 24 1.64 -4.80 -14.87
CA GLU A 24 2.84 -5.55 -15.20
C GLU A 24 3.40 -6.02 -13.86
N ASN A 25 3.33 -7.33 -13.61
CA ASN A 25 3.73 -8.05 -12.40
C ASN A 25 4.32 -7.15 -11.28
N ASP A 26 3.79 -7.23 -10.05
CA ASP A 26 4.31 -6.48 -8.89
C ASP A 26 5.84 -6.48 -8.80
N ASP A 27 6.50 -7.57 -9.21
CA ASP A 27 7.96 -7.65 -9.34
C ASP A 27 8.56 -6.62 -10.30
N THR A 28 8.01 -6.47 -11.51
CA THR A 28 8.40 -5.47 -12.51
C THR A 28 8.20 -4.05 -12.00
N VAL A 29 7.11 -3.80 -11.26
CA VAL A 29 6.89 -2.49 -10.61
C VAL A 29 7.96 -2.22 -9.56
N ILE A 30 8.30 -3.21 -8.75
CA ILE A 30 9.33 -3.07 -7.72
C ILE A 30 10.71 -2.84 -8.34
N GLU A 31 11.05 -3.53 -9.42
CA GLU A 31 12.29 -3.28 -10.16
C GLU A 31 12.33 -1.83 -10.68
N LYS A 32 11.23 -1.31 -11.24
CA LYS A 32 11.15 0.08 -11.68
C LYS A 32 11.30 1.07 -10.51
N ILE A 33 10.74 0.75 -9.34
CA ILE A 33 10.89 1.56 -8.13
C ILE A 33 12.35 1.54 -7.66
N GLN A 34 13.00 0.37 -7.65
CA GLN A 34 14.42 0.22 -7.31
C GLN A 34 15.34 0.99 -8.28
N ASN A 35 14.92 1.10 -9.55
CA ASN A 35 15.59 1.92 -10.57
C ASN A 35 15.27 3.43 -10.48
N GLY A 36 14.56 3.88 -9.43
CA GLY A 36 14.35 5.29 -9.12
C GLY A 36 12.98 5.86 -9.52
N ASN A 37 12.06 5.04 -10.04
CA ASN A 37 10.70 5.50 -10.34
C ASN A 37 9.81 5.49 -9.08
N LEU A 38 9.96 6.53 -8.27
CA LEU A 38 9.25 6.66 -6.99
C LEU A 38 7.73 6.85 -7.14
N ALA A 39 7.23 7.34 -8.28
CA ALA A 39 5.80 7.51 -8.51
C ALA A 39 5.06 6.16 -8.47
N LEU A 40 5.73 5.09 -8.90
CA LEU A 40 5.18 3.74 -8.85
C LEU A 40 5.08 3.19 -7.43
N PHE A 41 5.89 3.68 -6.49
CA PHE A 41 5.80 3.29 -5.08
C PHE A 41 4.46 3.72 -4.48
N GLU A 42 4.03 4.94 -4.76
CA GLU A 42 2.75 5.45 -4.27
C GLU A 42 1.57 4.62 -4.80
N VAL A 43 1.61 4.26 -6.08
CA VAL A 43 0.61 3.38 -6.72
C VAL A 43 0.60 2.00 -6.05
N MET A 44 1.76 1.40 -5.85
CA MET A 44 1.91 0.10 -5.21
C MET A 44 1.37 0.11 -3.76
N ILE A 45 1.71 1.13 -2.98
CA ILE A 45 1.24 1.28 -1.60
C ILE A 45 -0.28 1.48 -1.55
N ARG A 46 -0.84 2.37 -2.38
CA ARG A 46 -2.30 2.60 -2.44
C ARG A 46 -3.06 1.33 -2.76
N LYS A 47 -2.55 0.46 -3.64
CA LYS A 47 -3.11 -0.87 -3.94
C LYS A 47 -3.17 -1.77 -2.70
N TYR A 48 -2.18 -1.68 -1.81
CA TYR A 48 -2.06 -2.53 -0.63
C TYR A 48 -2.68 -1.95 0.66
N ASN A 49 -2.98 -0.65 0.70
CA ASN A 49 -3.63 0.01 1.84
C ASN A 49 -4.87 -0.72 2.37
N PRO A 50 -5.84 -1.14 1.53
CA PRO A 50 -7.04 -1.82 2.03
C PRO A 50 -6.75 -3.15 2.72
N VAL A 51 -5.68 -3.85 2.30
CA VAL A 51 -5.26 -5.13 2.88
C VAL A 51 -4.58 -4.89 4.22
N LEU A 52 -3.63 -3.94 4.28
CA LEU A 52 -2.94 -3.59 5.53
C LEU A 52 -3.91 -3.09 6.58
N TYR A 53 -4.88 -2.25 6.19
CA TYR A 53 -5.94 -1.79 7.06
C TYR A 53 -6.77 -2.94 7.64
N LYS A 54 -7.20 -3.90 6.80
CA LYS A 54 -7.92 -5.08 7.28
C LYS A 54 -7.11 -5.91 8.27
N ILE A 55 -5.80 -6.06 8.04
CA ILE A 55 -4.91 -6.77 8.95
C ILE A 55 -4.83 -6.00 10.28
N ALA A 56 -4.55 -4.71 10.28
CA ALA A 56 -4.53 -3.88 11.50
C ALA A 56 -5.83 -4.00 12.30
N ARG A 57 -6.98 -3.87 11.63
CA ARG A 57 -8.29 -4.05 12.26
C ARG A 57 -8.51 -5.45 12.84
N SER A 58 -7.95 -6.51 12.22
CA SER A 58 -8.03 -7.87 12.75
C SER A 58 -7.23 -8.08 14.04
N TYR A 59 -6.20 -7.26 14.28
CA TYR A 59 -5.44 -7.21 15.53
C TYR A 59 -6.09 -6.32 16.61
N GLY A 60 -7.25 -5.72 16.34
CA GLY A 60 -8.01 -4.93 17.31
C GLY A 60 -7.61 -3.45 17.42
N PHE A 61 -6.72 -2.95 16.55
CA PHE A 61 -6.34 -1.54 16.52
C PHE A 61 -7.54 -0.64 16.20
N SER A 62 -7.61 0.55 16.83
CA SER A 62 -8.62 1.56 16.49
C SER A 62 -8.43 2.09 15.06
N HIS A 63 -9.38 2.87 14.53
CA HIS A 63 -9.22 3.44 13.19
C HIS A 63 -7.98 4.33 13.11
N GLN A 64 -7.79 5.17 14.12
CA GLN A 64 -6.68 6.11 14.22
C GLN A 64 -5.35 5.37 14.41
N ASP A 65 -5.30 4.37 15.29
CA ASP A 65 -4.09 3.54 15.45
C ASP A 65 -3.75 2.78 14.17
N SER A 66 -4.77 2.37 13.39
CA SER A 66 -4.55 1.68 12.11
C SER A 66 -3.95 2.62 11.07
N GLU A 67 -4.38 3.88 11.02
CA GLU A 67 -3.82 4.88 10.10
C GLU A 67 -2.36 5.21 10.44
N ASP A 68 -2.06 5.41 11.73
CA ASP A 68 -0.70 5.66 12.21
C ASP A 68 0.22 4.46 11.90
N LEU A 69 -0.25 3.24 12.20
CA LEU A 69 0.43 1.99 11.89
C LEU A 69 0.74 1.85 10.40
N MET A 70 -0.23 2.21 9.54
CA MET A 70 -0.06 2.15 8.09
C MET A 70 0.95 3.18 7.59
N GLN A 71 0.88 4.44 8.05
CA GLN A 71 1.87 5.46 7.69
C GLN A 71 3.29 5.02 8.02
N ASP A 72 3.49 4.52 9.24
CA ASP A 72 4.77 4.04 9.69
C ASP A 72 5.27 2.82 8.91
N THR A 73 4.34 1.94 8.50
CA THR A 73 4.62 0.81 7.63
C THR A 73 5.06 1.29 6.24
N HIS A 74 4.45 2.35 5.69
CA HIS A 74 4.85 2.90 4.39
C HIS A 74 6.26 3.47 4.43
N VAL A 75 6.62 4.23 5.48
CA VAL A 75 7.98 4.75 5.66
C VAL A 75 8.99 3.60 5.80
N ALA A 76 8.66 2.57 6.58
CA ALA A 76 9.50 1.39 6.74
C ALA A 76 9.62 0.56 5.44
N ALA A 77 8.54 0.46 4.67
CA ALA A 77 8.55 -0.20 3.36
C ALA A 77 9.43 0.57 2.38
N TYR A 78 9.26 1.90 2.27
CA TYR A 78 10.06 2.75 1.39
C TYR A 78 11.56 2.59 1.63
N THR A 79 11.98 2.66 2.89
CA THR A 79 13.40 2.54 3.27
C THR A 79 13.98 1.15 3.02
N LYS A 80 13.17 0.10 3.11
CA LYS A 80 13.61 -1.29 2.93
C LYS A 80 13.39 -1.84 1.51
N LEU A 81 12.64 -1.14 0.67
CA LEU A 81 12.27 -1.61 -0.67
C LEU A 81 13.48 -1.78 -1.59
N SER A 82 14.50 -0.95 -1.42
CA SER A 82 15.79 -1.08 -2.12
C SER A 82 16.50 -2.41 -1.84
N LYS A 83 16.17 -3.08 -0.72
CA LYS A 83 16.70 -4.39 -0.32
C LYS A 83 15.68 -5.51 -0.46
N PHE A 84 14.56 -5.26 -1.15
CA PHE A 84 13.57 -6.28 -1.40
C PHE A 84 14.10 -7.26 -2.45
N GLU A 85 14.28 -8.52 -2.05
CA GLU A 85 14.90 -9.56 -2.90
C GLU A 85 13.87 -10.50 -3.56
N HIS A 86 12.60 -10.09 -3.69
CA HIS A 86 11.54 -10.88 -4.36
C HIS A 86 11.31 -12.31 -3.79
N ARG A 87 11.84 -12.63 -2.60
CA ARG A 87 11.69 -13.96 -1.96
C ARG A 87 10.26 -14.26 -1.48
N ALA A 88 9.39 -13.25 -1.47
CA ALA A 88 7.98 -13.37 -1.11
C ALA A 88 7.20 -12.27 -1.84
N SER A 89 5.89 -12.43 -2.00
CA SER A 89 5.05 -11.36 -2.56
C SER A 89 5.14 -10.08 -1.73
N PHE A 90 5.03 -8.92 -2.39
CA PHE A 90 5.05 -7.62 -1.72
C PHE A 90 4.02 -7.55 -0.59
N LYS A 91 2.81 -8.08 -0.81
CA LYS A 91 1.77 -8.23 0.21
C LYS A 91 2.29 -8.88 1.50
N THR A 92 2.96 -10.02 1.36
CA THR A 92 3.47 -10.81 2.49
C THR A 92 4.59 -10.07 3.21
N TRP A 93 5.47 -9.42 2.44
CA TRP A 93 6.58 -8.65 2.97
C TRP A 93 6.12 -7.38 3.71
N ALA A 94 5.21 -6.60 3.12
CA ALA A 94 4.63 -5.41 3.75
C ALA A 94 3.85 -5.76 5.03
N SER A 95 3.07 -6.85 5.00
CA SER A 95 2.36 -7.34 6.19
C SER A 95 3.35 -7.73 7.30
N ARG A 96 4.47 -8.38 6.96
CA ARG A 96 5.55 -8.70 7.92
C ARG A 96 6.23 -7.47 8.49
N ILE A 97 6.45 -6.42 7.68
CA ILE A 97 7.00 -5.16 8.20
C ILE A 97 6.06 -4.56 9.25
N MET A 98 4.76 -4.53 8.95
CA MET A 98 3.75 -4.00 9.86
C MET A 98 3.70 -4.80 11.16
N ILE A 99 3.67 -6.13 11.08
CA ILE A 99 3.64 -7.00 12.25
C ILE A 99 4.93 -6.87 13.06
N ASN A 100 6.11 -7.05 12.45
CA ASN A 100 7.38 -7.06 13.18
C ASN A 100 7.75 -5.73 13.83
N LYS A 101 7.18 -4.61 13.37
CA LYS A 101 7.50 -3.28 13.91
C LYS A 101 6.58 -2.90 15.09
N TYR A 102 5.42 -3.53 15.24
CA TYR A 102 4.36 -3.04 16.14
C TYR A 102 3.60 -4.11 16.94
N LEU A 103 3.80 -5.40 16.67
CA LEU A 103 3.26 -6.53 17.43
C LEU A 103 4.40 -7.31 18.07
#